data_AF-A0A067LRJ5-F1
#
_entry.id   AF-A0A067LRJ5-F1
#
_cell.length_a   1.000
_cell.length_b   1.000
_cell.length_c   1.000
_cell.angle_alpha   90.00
_cell.angle_beta   90.00
_cell.angle_gamma   90.00
#
_symmetry.space_group_name_H-M   'P 1'
#
loop_
_entity.id
_entity.type
_entity.pdbx_description
1 polymer ?
#
loop_
_entity_poly.entity_id
_entity_poly.type
_entity_poly.pdbx_seq_one_letter_code
_entity_poly.pdbx_strand_id
1 'polypeptide(L)' 'FPLLFHVALDILPAQASAVPCERVFSSSKETCSPRRNRLALKTMEILQVLKFSYHQDRLDFMENVATEEELLRLQEM' A
#
# COMPACT_ATOMS: atom_id res chain seq x y z
N PHE A 1 11.92 12.88 -19.83
CA PHE A 1 12.38 13.56 -18.60
C PHE A 1 12.54 12.55 -17.47
N PRO A 2 13.61 11.75 -17.44
CA PRO A 2 13.77 10.65 -16.48
C PRO A 2 13.77 11.14 -15.02
N LEU A 3 14.40 12.28 -14.74
CA LEU A 3 14.47 12.85 -13.38
C LEU A 3 13.10 13.33 -12.89
N LEU A 4 12.31 13.98 -13.75
CA LEU A 4 10.95 14.43 -13.42
C LEU A 4 10.01 13.24 -13.17
N PHE A 5 10.20 12.15 -13.92
CA PHE A 5 9.44 10.91 -13.75
C PHE A 5 9.69 10.27 -12.38
N HIS A 6 10.95 10.15 -11.95
CA HIS A 6 11.28 9.65 -10.61
C HIS A 6 10.67 10.52 -9.50
N VAL A 7 10.78 11.84 -9.63
CA VAL A 7 10.19 12.78 -8.66
C VAL A 7 8.67 12.63 -8.60
N ALA A 8 8.00 12.41 -9.74
CA ALA A 8 6.55 12.18 -9.76
C ALA A 8 6.15 10.88 -9.06
N LEU A 9 6.95 9.82 -9.19
CA LEU A 9 6.70 8.54 -8.50
C LEU A 9 6.79 8.65 -6.98
N ASP A 10 7.61 9.55 -6.45
CA ASP A 10 7.72 9.75 -5.00
C ASP A 10 6.63 10.70 -4.46
N ILE A 11 6.34 11.77 -5.21
CA ILE A 11 5.46 12.85 -4.72
C ILE A 11 3.97 12.53 -4.93
N LEU A 12 3.57 12.00 -6.08
CA LEU A 12 2.15 11.76 -6.38
C LEU A 12 1.47 10.74 -5.44
N PRO A 13 2.10 9.64 -5.00
CA PRO A 13 1.47 8.72 -4.06
C PRO A 13 1.56 9.17 -2.61
N ALA A 14 2.30 10.25 -2.30
CA ALA A 14 2.37 10.78 -0.94
C ALA A 14 0.98 11.19 -0.46
N GLN A 15 0.52 10.59 0.64
CA GLN A 15 -0.84 10.81 1.09
C GLN A 15 -1.00 12.22 1.67
N ALA A 16 -1.89 13.01 1.08
CA ALA A 16 -2.16 14.38 1.53
C ALA A 16 -2.98 14.47 2.83
N SER A 17 -3.55 13.35 3.30
CA SER A 17 -4.43 13.33 4.48
C SER A 17 -4.13 12.14 5.39
N ALA A 18 -4.56 12.26 6.66
CA ALA A 18 -4.46 11.21 7.66
C ALA A 18 -5.58 10.15 7.57
N VAL A 19 -6.47 10.24 6.57
CA VAL A 19 -7.59 9.31 6.35
C VAL A 19 -7.19 7.83 6.32
N PRO A 20 -6.05 7.42 5.71
CA PRO A 20 -5.62 6.02 5.76
C PRO A 20 -5.35 5.56 7.19
N CYS A 21 -4.70 6.40 8.00
CA CYS A 21 -4.42 6.11 9.40
C CYS A 21 -5.72 5.97 10.20
N GLU A 22 -6.67 6.88 10.01
CA GLU A 22 -7.99 6.80 10.64
C GLU A 22 -8.76 5.53 10.26
N ARG A 23 -8.68 5.12 8.99
CA ARG A 23 -9.29 3.87 8.52
C ARG A 23 -8.66 2.64 9.18
N VAL A 24 -7.33 2.60 9.31
CA VAL A 24 -6.61 1.54 10.02
C VAL A 24 -7.10 1.46 11.48
N PHE A 25 -7.11 2.59 12.19
CA PHE A 25 -7.56 2.66 13.58
C PHE A 25 -9.01 2.23 13.75
N SER A 26 -9.92 2.76 12.92
CA SER A 26 -11.34 2.40 12.94
C SER A 26 -11.54 0.90 12.69
N SER A 27 -10.82 0.32 11.72
CA SER A 27 -10.92 -1.11 11.42
C SER A 27 -10.34 -2.01 12.51
N SER A 28 -9.43 -1.49 13.32
CA SER A 28 -8.81 -2.18 14.45
C SER A 28 -9.58 -2.03 15.76
N LYS A 29 -10.67 -1.24 15.78
CA LYS A 29 -11.42 -0.90 16.99
C LYS A 29 -11.76 -2.16 17.80
N GLU A 30 -12.37 -3.16 17.17
CA GLU A 30 -12.80 -4.42 17.82
C GLU A 30 -11.65 -5.25 18.44
N THR A 31 -10.47 -5.23 17.83
CA THR A 31 -9.30 -5.97 18.33
C THR A 31 -8.52 -5.18 19.38
N CYS A 32 -8.69 -3.85 19.42
CA CYS A 32 -7.94 -2.94 20.30
C CYS A 32 -8.63 -2.67 21.65
N SER A 33 -9.96 -2.46 21.69
CA SER A 33 -10.65 -2.08 22.95
C SER A 33 -11.83 -2.97 23.41
N PRO A 34 -12.80 -3.38 22.56
CA PRO A 34 -14.05 -3.99 23.03
C PRO A 34 -13.90 -5.44 23.48
N ARG A 35 -13.03 -6.23 22.83
CA ARG A 35 -12.98 -7.69 23.04
C ARG A 35 -12.12 -8.15 24.20
N ARG A 36 -11.46 -7.24 24.95
CA ARG A 36 -10.48 -7.60 26.01
C ARG A 36 -9.48 -8.68 25.56
N ASN A 37 -9.06 -8.66 24.28
CA ASN A 37 -8.20 -9.69 23.71
C ASN A 37 -6.77 -9.70 24.30
N ARG A 38 -6.44 -8.81 25.25
CA ARG A 38 -5.12 -8.64 25.89
C ARG A 38 -3.96 -8.68 24.87
N LEU A 39 -4.21 -8.25 23.65
CA LEU A 39 -3.21 -8.16 22.60
C LEU A 39 -2.21 -7.08 23.00
N ALA A 40 -0.93 -7.43 23.02
CA ALA A 40 0.12 -6.46 23.20
C ALA A 40 0.07 -5.46 22.03
N LEU A 41 0.41 -4.19 22.30
CA LEU A 41 0.52 -3.13 21.28
C LEU A 41 1.35 -3.60 20.08
N LYS A 42 2.46 -4.32 20.35
CA LYS A 42 3.34 -4.83 19.29
C LYS A 42 2.66 -5.87 18.40
N THR A 43 1.85 -6.76 18.98
CA THR A 43 1.10 -7.76 18.22
C THR A 43 0.02 -7.11 17.36
N MET A 44 -0.67 -6.09 17.89
CA MET A 44 -1.67 -5.32 17.14
C MET A 44 -1.04 -4.63 15.92
N GLU A 45 0.12 -3.97 16.10
CA GLU A 45 0.88 -3.32 15.03
C GLU A 45 1.24 -4.31 13.92
N ILE A 46 1.86 -5.44 14.28
CA ILE A 46 2.23 -6.50 13.32
C ILE A 46 1.01 -7.01 12.55
N LEU A 47 -0.12 -7.20 13.24
CA LEU A 47 -1.36 -7.66 12.59
C LEU A 47 -1.93 -6.63 11.61
N GLN A 48 -1.87 -5.33 11.90
CA GLN A 48 -2.32 -4.31 10.96
C GLN A 48 -1.40 -4.21 9.73
N VAL A 49 -0.08 -4.31 9.92
CA VAL A 49 0.88 -4.36 8.80
C VAL A 49 0.62 -5.59 7.92
N LEU A 50 0.46 -6.76 8.53
CA LEU A 50 0.20 -8.01 7.81
C LEU A 50 -1.14 -7.95 7.03
N LYS A 51 -2.19 -7.43 7.67
CA LYS A 51 -3.49 -7.20 7.02
C LYS A 51 -3.37 -6.32 5.78
N PHE A 52 -2.57 -5.26 5.86
CA PHE A 52 -2.37 -4.34 4.74
C PHE A 52 -1.52 -4.95 3.63
N SER A 53 -0.46 -5.70 3.97
CA SER A 53 0.35 -6.44 3.00
C SER A 53 -0.51 -7.37 2.14
N TYR A 54 -1.37 -8.18 2.76
CA TYR A 54 -2.30 -9.06 2.02
C TYR A 54 -3.35 -8.30 1.19
N HIS A 55 -3.63 -7.05 1.52
CA HIS A 55 -4.54 -6.22 0.73
C HIS A 55 -3.82 -5.58 -0.47
N GLN A 56 -2.55 -5.19 -0.30
CA GLN A 56 -1.72 -4.62 -1.35
C GLN A 56 -1.24 -5.64 -2.37
N ASP A 57 -1.01 -6.90 -1.99
CA ASP A 57 -0.72 -8.00 -2.94
C ASP A 57 -1.81 -8.18 -4.02
N ARG A 58 -2.98 -7.56 -3.82
CA ARG A 58 -4.11 -7.56 -4.76
C ARG A 58 -4.21 -6.28 -5.60
N LEU A 59 -3.33 -5.31 -5.41
CA LEU A 59 -3.32 -4.01 -6.09
C LEU A 59 -2.01 -3.87 -6.87
N ASP A 60 -2.01 -4.30 -8.12
CA ASP A 60 -0.92 -4.00 -9.04
C ASP A 60 -1.23 -2.69 -9.79
N PHE A 61 -0.53 -1.62 -9.41
CA PHE A 61 -0.67 -0.30 -10.04
C PHE A 61 0.08 -0.20 -11.38
N MET A 62 0.93 -1.17 -11.69
CA MET A 62 1.77 -1.19 -12.90
C MET A 62 1.36 -2.29 -13.89
N GLU A 63 0.33 -3.09 -13.60
CA GLU A 63 -0.19 -4.18 -14.45
C GLU A 63 -0.42 -3.73 -15.91
N ASN A 64 -0.75 -2.45 -16.12
CA ASN A 64 -1.03 -1.87 -17.44
C ASN A 64 -0.04 -0.77 -17.87
N VAL A 65 0.99 -0.48 -17.08
CA VAL A 65 2.02 0.52 -17.43
C VAL A 65 3.12 -0.18 -18.21
N ALA A 66 2.77 -0.75 -19.35
CA ALA A 66 3.75 -1.20 -20.32
C ALA A 66 4.17 0.03 -21.15
N THR A 67 5.45 0.36 -21.14
CA THR A 67 5.97 1.38 -22.05
C THR A 67 6.00 0.83 -23.49
N GLU A 68 5.79 1.67 -24.51
CA GLU A 68 5.89 1.22 -25.91
C GLU A 68 7.26 0.57 -26.21
N GLU A 69 8.32 1.02 -25.53
CA GLU A 69 9.67 0.42 -25.61
C GLU A 69 9.74 -1.00 -25.01
N GLU A 70 9.02 -1.30 -23.93
CA GLU A 70 8.95 -2.65 -23.35
C GLU A 70 8.09 -3.60 -24.19
N LEU A 71 6.99 -3.11 -24.77
CA LEU A 71 6.16 -3.87 -25.71
C LEU A 71 6.93 -4.24 -26.98
N LEU A 72 7.72 -3.30 -27.51
CA LEU A 72 8.59 -3.53 -28.66
C LEU A 72 9.69 -4.57 -28.35
N ARG A 73 10.30 -4.52 -27.15
CA ARG A 73 11.31 -5.50 -26.74
C ARG A 73 10.74 -6.91 -26.52
N LEU A 74 9.46 -7.03 -26.15
CA LEU A 74 8.78 -8.32 -25.99
C LEU A 74 8.36 -8.94 -27.33
N GLN A 75 8.23 -8.15 -28.39
CA GLN A 75 7.96 -8.67 -29.75
C GLN A 75 9.22 -9.17 -30.48
N GLU A 76 10.41 -8.81 -30.00
CA GLU A 76 11.70 -9.25 -30.57
C GLU A 76 12.29 -10.50 -29.88
N MET A 77 11.57 -11.09 -28.90
CA MET A 77 11.87 -12.37 -28.26
C MET A 77 10.92 -13.48 -28.73
#